data_AF-A0A7V3I1A7-F1
#
_entry.id   AF-A0A7V3I1A7-F1
#
_cell.length_a   1.000
_cell.length_b   1.000
_cell.length_c   1.000
_cell.angle_alpha   90.00
_cell.angle_beta   90.00
_cell.angle_gamma   90.00
#
_symmetry.space_group_name_H-M   'P 1'
#
loop_
_entity.id
_entity.type
_entity.pdbx_description
1 polymer ?
#
loop_
_entity_poly.entity_id
_entity_poly.type
_entity_poly.pdbx_seq_one_letter_code
_entity_poly.pdbx_strand_id
1 'polypeptide(L)'
;MAKRRRPNSAERRRALCDAAIQLLADDGAKGLSHLKVDRKAGVPDGTTSFYFRTREALLRAVAERLAERDLADLQSVVDSSDGRGENPSPSRLSQVVIQAGTEPQLSRTRARYELTMQAARDPALAAILQQATDGFTRLHREILVQLLPHGAELESAVVEDLNNVTLTFINGLMARIAHGDRVVGSAEQLDGILSAIAAGILKSPDRGRLTESGAAPPARGRATAASG
;
A
#
# COMPACT_ATOMS: atom_id res chain seq x y z
N MET A 1 -40.31 22.79 0.30
CA MET A 1 -39.87 21.46 -0.15
C MET A 1 -38.51 21.59 -0.83
N ALA A 2 -37.44 21.11 -0.20
CA ALA A 2 -36.10 21.16 -0.79
C ALA A 2 -36.01 20.21 -1.99
N LYS A 3 -35.66 20.75 -3.16
CA LYS A 3 -35.49 20.01 -4.42
C LYS A 3 -34.35 19.02 -4.25
N ARG A 4 -34.67 17.73 -4.06
CA ARG A 4 -33.70 16.63 -3.93
C ARG A 4 -32.85 16.58 -5.19
N ARG A 5 -31.66 17.21 -5.15
CA ARG A 5 -30.70 17.25 -6.25
C ARG A 5 -30.37 15.79 -6.61
N ARG A 6 -30.61 15.39 -7.87
CA ARG A 6 -30.22 14.06 -8.35
C ARG A 6 -28.71 13.92 -8.07
N PRO A 7 -28.26 12.87 -7.36
CA PRO A 7 -26.84 12.70 -7.10
C PRO A 7 -26.09 12.72 -8.43
N ASN A 8 -24.99 13.47 -8.47
CA ASN A 8 -24.15 13.52 -9.66
C ASN A 8 -23.73 12.10 -10.03
N SER A 9 -23.71 11.76 -11.33
CA SER A 9 -23.32 10.43 -11.81
C SER A 9 -21.98 9.97 -11.21
N ALA A 10 -21.01 10.89 -11.08
CA ALA A 10 -19.73 10.62 -10.44
C ALA A 10 -19.84 10.34 -8.93
N GLU A 11 -20.69 11.08 -8.21
CA GLU A 11 -20.94 10.85 -6.78
C GLU A 11 -21.61 9.49 -6.55
N ARG A 12 -22.55 9.11 -7.43
CA ARG A 12 -23.18 7.79 -7.37
C ARG A 12 -22.15 6.67 -7.58
N ARG A 13 -21.28 6.79 -8.60
CA ARG A 13 -20.18 5.83 -8.81
C ARG A 13 -19.29 5.69 -7.58
N ARG A 14 -18.87 6.81 -6.98
CA ARG A 14 -18.06 6.80 -5.75
C ARG A 14 -18.78 6.13 -4.57
N ALA A 15 -20.07 6.40 -4.37
CA ALA A 15 -20.85 5.78 -3.30
C ALA A 15 -20.98 4.25 -3.46
N LEU A 16 -21.15 3.78 -4.70
CA LEU A 16 -21.16 2.34 -5.00
C LEU A 16 -19.78 1.70 -4.73
N CYS A 17 -18.70 2.37 -5.14
CA CYS A 17 -17.34 1.90 -4.83
C CYS A 17 -17.06 1.90 -3.31
N ASP A 18 -17.48 2.94 -2.57
CA ASP A 18 -17.31 3.00 -1.12
C ASP A 18 -18.07 1.84 -0.43
N ALA A 19 -19.29 1.50 -0.88
CA ALA A 19 -20.02 0.33 -0.39
C ALA A 19 -19.33 -0.99 -0.75
N ALA A 20 -18.76 -1.09 -1.95
CA ALA A 20 -18.00 -2.26 -2.39
C ALA A 20 -16.69 -2.45 -1.61
N ILE A 21 -15.99 -1.37 -1.24
CA ILE A 21 -14.82 -1.42 -0.33
C ILE A 21 -15.22 -2.07 0.99
N GLN A 22 -16.35 -1.66 1.57
CA GLN A 22 -16.80 -2.23 2.83
C GLN A 22 -17.18 -3.71 2.68
N LEU A 23 -17.83 -4.11 1.59
CA LEU A 23 -18.12 -5.53 1.33
C LEU A 23 -16.85 -6.36 1.17
N LEU A 24 -15.82 -5.84 0.50
CA LEU A 24 -14.53 -6.52 0.41
C LEU A 24 -13.87 -6.65 1.78
N ALA A 25 -13.97 -5.63 2.63
CA ALA A 25 -13.42 -5.65 3.97
C ALA A 25 -14.13 -6.65 4.90
N ASP A 26 -15.45 -6.73 4.80
CA ASP A 26 -16.31 -7.53 5.69
C ASP A 26 -16.40 -9.00 5.23
N ASP A 27 -16.62 -9.23 3.93
CA ASP A 27 -17.01 -10.51 3.36
C ASP A 27 -15.95 -11.10 2.39
N GLY A 28 -14.84 -10.39 2.17
CA GLY A 28 -13.80 -10.75 1.21
C GLY A 28 -14.25 -10.70 -0.25
N ALA A 29 -13.38 -11.14 -1.17
CA ALA A 29 -13.68 -11.11 -2.60
C ALA A 29 -14.96 -11.87 -2.98
N LYS A 30 -15.22 -13.03 -2.35
CA LYS A 30 -16.46 -13.82 -2.60
C LYS A 30 -17.72 -13.06 -2.17
N GLY A 31 -17.58 -12.14 -1.23
CA GLY A 31 -18.63 -11.25 -0.77
C GLY A 31 -19.10 -10.23 -1.81
N LEU A 32 -18.29 -9.89 -2.80
CA LEU A 32 -18.60 -8.82 -3.74
C LEU A 32 -19.55 -9.31 -4.84
N SER A 33 -20.69 -8.64 -5.03
CA SER A 33 -21.55 -8.78 -6.22
C SER A 33 -22.35 -7.49 -6.42
N HIS A 34 -22.80 -7.20 -7.64
CA HIS A 34 -23.59 -6.00 -7.94
C HIS A 34 -24.82 -5.86 -7.04
N LEU A 35 -25.57 -6.95 -6.86
CA LEU A 35 -26.75 -6.95 -5.99
C LEU A 35 -26.40 -6.65 -4.52
N LYS A 36 -25.30 -7.21 -4.01
CA LYS A 36 -24.85 -6.91 -2.64
C LYS A 36 -24.39 -5.46 -2.51
N VAL A 37 -23.72 -4.91 -3.52
CA VAL A 37 -23.33 -3.49 -3.55
C VAL A 37 -24.56 -2.61 -3.55
N ASP A 38 -25.58 -2.91 -4.38
CA ASP A 38 -26.83 -2.15 -4.42
C ASP A 38 -27.49 -2.09 -3.04
N ARG A 39 -27.60 -3.26 -2.39
CA ARG A 39 -28.17 -3.39 -1.04
C ARG A 39 -27.35 -2.64 0.02
N LYS A 40 -26.01 -2.80 0.02
CA LYS A 40 -25.11 -2.12 0.96
C LYS A 40 -25.15 -0.59 0.76
N ALA A 41 -25.28 -0.12 -0.48
CA ALA A 41 -25.38 1.30 -0.82
C ALA A 41 -26.80 1.88 -0.65
N GLY A 42 -27.81 1.06 -0.34
CA GLY A 42 -29.20 1.48 -0.20
C GLY A 42 -29.81 2.03 -1.50
N VAL A 43 -29.43 1.46 -2.66
CA VAL A 43 -29.94 1.85 -3.98
C VAL A 43 -30.79 0.74 -4.61
N PRO A 44 -31.63 1.04 -5.62
CA PRO A 44 -32.40 0.01 -6.31
C PRO A 44 -31.52 -1.08 -6.93
N ASP A 45 -32.00 -2.31 -6.91
CA ASP A 45 -31.35 -3.45 -7.56
C ASP A 45 -31.09 -3.16 -9.05
N GLY A 46 -29.88 -3.48 -9.51
CA GLY A 46 -29.41 -3.22 -10.88
C GLY A 46 -28.69 -1.88 -11.06
N THR A 47 -28.67 -1.00 -10.05
CA THR A 47 -27.95 0.28 -10.12
C THR A 47 -26.45 0.06 -10.35
N THR A 48 -25.82 -0.85 -9.62
CA THR A 48 -24.39 -1.13 -9.76
C THR A 48 -24.09 -1.67 -11.15
N SER A 49 -24.93 -2.56 -11.68
CA SER A 49 -24.74 -3.15 -13.02
C SER A 49 -24.89 -2.12 -14.13
N PHE A 50 -25.71 -1.10 -13.93
CA PHE A 50 -25.81 0.05 -14.84
C PHE A 50 -24.49 0.83 -14.91
N TYR A 51 -23.78 1.01 -13.79
CA TYR A 51 -22.50 1.74 -13.76
C TYR A 51 -21.27 0.89 -14.10
N PHE A 52 -21.29 -0.39 -13.75
CA PHE A 52 -20.17 -1.32 -13.88
C PHE A 52 -20.68 -2.62 -14.48
N ARG A 53 -20.60 -2.75 -15.81
CA ARG A 53 -21.25 -3.87 -16.52
C ARG A 53 -20.73 -5.26 -16.13
N THR A 54 -19.47 -5.36 -15.71
CA THR A 54 -18.84 -6.63 -15.32
C THR A 54 -18.26 -6.54 -13.91
N ARG A 55 -17.92 -7.70 -13.35
CA ARG A 55 -17.26 -7.79 -12.03
C ARG A 55 -15.87 -7.15 -12.07
N GLU A 56 -15.12 -7.37 -13.14
CA GLU A 56 -13.78 -6.80 -13.34
C GLU A 56 -13.86 -5.27 -13.42
N ALA A 57 -14.86 -4.73 -14.13
CA ALA A 57 -15.09 -3.29 -14.19
C ALA A 57 -15.40 -2.69 -12.80
N LEU A 58 -16.14 -3.42 -11.95
CA LEU A 58 -16.39 -3.03 -10.57
C LEU A 58 -15.10 -3.08 -9.74
N LEU A 59 -14.33 -4.17 -9.81
CA LEU A 59 -13.07 -4.33 -9.05
C LEU A 59 -12.06 -3.22 -9.39
N ARG A 60 -11.88 -2.89 -10.66
CA ARG A 60 -10.98 -1.81 -11.10
C ARG A 60 -11.45 -0.44 -10.58
N ALA A 61 -12.74 -0.14 -10.67
CA ALA A 61 -13.30 1.10 -10.14
C ALA A 61 -13.19 1.19 -8.60
N VAL A 62 -13.24 0.05 -7.90
CA VAL A 62 -13.00 -0.01 -6.45
C VAL A 62 -11.52 0.24 -6.12
N ALA A 63 -10.60 -0.31 -6.93
CA ALA A 63 -9.17 -0.05 -6.78
C ALA A 63 -8.82 1.43 -7.02
N GLU A 64 -9.40 2.05 -8.07
CA GLU A 64 -9.28 3.49 -8.32
C GLU A 64 -9.81 4.29 -7.12
N ARG A 65 -10.97 3.90 -6.58
CA ARG A 65 -11.56 4.57 -5.42
C ARG A 65 -10.70 4.45 -4.16
N LEU A 66 -10.07 3.30 -3.93
CA LEU A 66 -9.10 3.13 -2.84
C LEU A 66 -7.92 4.09 -3.04
N ALA A 67 -7.34 4.13 -4.23
CA ALA A 67 -6.22 5.02 -4.55
C ALA A 67 -6.56 6.50 -4.31
N GLU A 68 -7.77 6.94 -4.70
CA GLU A 68 -8.26 8.30 -4.40
C GLU A 68 -8.31 8.59 -2.89
N ARG A 69 -8.81 7.64 -2.10
CA ARG A 69 -8.91 7.78 -0.64
C ARG A 69 -7.55 7.80 0.04
N ASP A 70 -6.63 6.95 -0.44
CA ASP A 70 -5.27 6.90 0.10
C ASP A 70 -4.50 8.17 -0.21
N LEU A 71 -4.62 8.71 -1.42
CA LEU A 71 -4.00 9.98 -1.77
C LEU A 71 -4.52 11.13 -0.89
N ALA A 72 -5.84 11.18 -0.65
CA ALA A 72 -6.43 12.20 0.22
C ALA A 72 -5.94 12.09 1.68
N ASP A 73 -5.83 10.87 2.21
CA ASP A 73 -5.27 10.63 3.54
C ASP A 73 -3.80 11.07 3.61
N LEU A 74 -2.98 10.68 2.62
CA LEU A 74 -1.58 11.06 2.55
C LEU A 74 -1.41 12.60 2.50
N GLN A 75 -2.24 13.29 1.72
CA GLN A 75 -2.26 14.76 1.67
C GLN A 75 -2.62 15.37 3.04
N SER A 76 -3.62 14.82 3.73
CA SER A 76 -4.01 15.32 5.06
C SER A 76 -2.90 15.20 6.11
N VAL A 77 -2.09 14.14 6.03
CA VAL A 77 -0.93 13.93 6.90
C VAL A 77 0.20 14.92 6.58
N VAL A 78 0.38 15.27 5.29
CA VAL A 78 1.32 16.31 4.87
C VAL A 78 0.89 17.67 5.43
N ASP A 79 -0.36 18.06 5.23
CA ASP A 79 -0.89 19.37 5.64
C ASP A 79 -0.92 19.57 7.17
N SER A 80 -1.06 18.48 7.94
CA SER A 80 -1.13 18.55 9.42
C SER A 80 0.23 18.77 10.10
N SER A 81 1.33 18.74 9.35
CA SER A 81 2.70 18.69 9.88
C SER A 81 3.46 20.02 9.87
N ASP A 82 2.78 21.13 9.58
CA ASP A 82 3.35 22.49 9.63
C ASP A 82 3.61 23.00 11.07
N GLY A 83 3.30 22.21 12.11
CA GLY A 83 3.57 22.51 13.52
C GLY A 83 4.83 21.82 14.05
N ARG A 84 6.03 22.38 13.80
CA ARG A 84 7.28 21.96 14.45
C ARG A 84 7.28 22.38 15.93
N GLY A 85 6.79 21.51 16.81
CA GLY A 85 7.08 21.55 18.24
C GLY A 85 8.41 20.87 18.56
N GLU A 86 9.03 21.22 19.69
CA GLU A 86 10.39 20.84 20.11
C GLU A 86 10.58 19.35 20.49
N ASN A 87 9.58 18.49 20.30
CA ASN A 87 9.71 17.04 20.50
C ASN A 87 9.82 16.31 19.15
N PRO A 88 10.63 15.24 19.04
CA PRO A 88 10.65 14.41 17.84
C PRO A 88 9.30 13.73 17.67
N SER A 89 8.46 14.29 16.80
CA SER A 89 7.22 13.67 16.36
C SER A 89 7.54 12.41 15.54
N PRO A 90 6.75 11.34 15.64
CA PRO A 90 6.94 10.16 14.79
C PRO A 90 6.92 10.52 13.31
N SER A 91 7.62 9.73 12.49
CA SER A 91 7.62 9.90 11.06
C SER A 91 6.21 9.77 10.48
N ARG A 92 5.93 10.57 9.43
CA ARG A 92 4.64 10.53 8.73
C ARG A 92 4.30 9.12 8.22
N LEU A 93 5.32 8.40 7.76
CA LEU A 93 5.15 7.02 7.32
C LEU A 93 4.64 6.14 8.46
N SER A 94 5.28 6.21 9.63
CA SER A 94 4.89 5.41 10.79
C SER A 94 3.49 5.76 11.27
N GLN A 95 3.11 7.04 11.25
CA GLN A 95 1.74 7.47 11.53
C GLN A 95 0.73 6.83 10.57
N VAL A 96 0.99 6.88 9.25
CA VAL A 96 0.13 6.28 8.22
C VAL A 96 0.01 4.76 8.39
N VAL A 97 1.12 4.06 8.65
CA VAL A 97 1.13 2.60 8.84
C VAL A 97 0.33 2.19 10.08
N ILE A 98 0.47 2.91 11.18
CA ILE A 98 -0.28 2.61 12.42
C ILE A 98 -1.76 2.94 12.25
N GLN A 99 -2.08 4.07 11.61
CA GLN A 99 -3.46 4.44 11.32
C GLN A 99 -4.14 3.43 10.40
N ALA A 100 -3.40 2.76 9.52
CA ALA A 100 -3.92 1.70 8.66
C ALA A 100 -4.57 0.54 9.42
N GLY A 101 -4.25 0.37 10.70
CA GLY A 101 -4.88 -0.60 11.58
C GLY A 101 -6.17 -0.14 12.24
N THR A 102 -6.59 1.11 12.08
CA THR A 102 -7.78 1.70 12.72
C THR A 102 -8.87 1.99 11.68
N GLU A 103 -10.15 1.94 12.07
CA GLU A 103 -11.23 2.31 11.15
C GLU A 103 -11.26 3.83 10.90
N PRO A 104 -11.57 4.28 9.67
CA PRO A 104 -11.99 3.51 8.50
C PRO A 104 -10.86 2.91 7.63
N GLN A 105 -9.59 3.16 7.97
CA GLN A 105 -8.44 2.70 7.17
C GLN A 105 -8.26 1.19 7.20
N LEU A 106 -8.60 0.51 8.30
CA LEU A 106 -8.52 -0.93 8.41
C LEU A 106 -9.38 -1.62 7.34
N SER A 107 -10.62 -1.17 7.15
CA SER A 107 -11.49 -1.66 6.08
C SER A 107 -10.85 -1.48 4.69
N ARG A 108 -10.20 -0.33 4.44
CA ARG A 108 -9.48 -0.09 3.18
C ARG A 108 -8.27 -0.99 2.99
N THR A 109 -7.50 -1.22 4.06
CA THR A 109 -6.34 -2.12 4.05
C THR A 109 -6.78 -3.54 3.72
N ARG A 110 -7.84 -4.05 4.37
CA ARG A 110 -8.42 -5.37 4.06
C ARG A 110 -8.88 -5.48 2.61
N ALA A 111 -9.67 -4.51 2.15
CA ALA A 111 -10.14 -4.49 0.77
C ALA A 111 -8.98 -4.47 -0.24
N ARG A 112 -7.89 -3.74 0.05
CA ARG A 112 -6.70 -3.71 -0.81
C ARG A 112 -6.05 -5.10 -0.93
N TYR A 113 -5.88 -5.82 0.17
CA TYR A 113 -5.30 -7.18 0.12
C TYR A 113 -6.17 -8.17 -0.65
N GLU A 114 -7.49 -8.09 -0.51
CA GLU A 114 -8.43 -8.87 -1.34
C GLU A 114 -8.23 -8.57 -2.84
N LEU A 115 -8.09 -7.30 -3.21
CA LEU A 115 -7.85 -6.89 -4.60
C LEU A 115 -6.48 -7.33 -5.10
N THR A 116 -5.43 -7.26 -4.28
CA THR A 116 -4.08 -7.73 -4.64
C THR A 116 -4.11 -9.21 -5.02
N MET A 117 -4.88 -10.04 -4.33
CA MET A 117 -5.04 -11.46 -4.69
C MET A 117 -5.79 -11.67 -6.01
N GLN A 118 -6.70 -10.76 -6.37
CA GLN A 118 -7.38 -10.80 -7.67
C GLN A 118 -6.49 -10.29 -8.81
N ALA A 119 -5.63 -9.31 -8.54
CA ALA A 119 -4.78 -8.65 -9.52
C ALA A 119 -3.83 -9.60 -10.27
N ALA A 120 -3.46 -10.74 -9.65
CA ALA A 120 -2.67 -11.79 -10.30
C ALA A 120 -3.29 -12.33 -11.60
N ARG A 121 -4.60 -12.13 -11.82
CA ARG A 121 -5.34 -12.60 -13.00
C ARG A 121 -5.90 -11.44 -13.86
N ASP A 122 -5.65 -10.20 -13.46
CA ASP A 122 -6.12 -9.00 -14.16
C ASP A 122 -5.00 -7.94 -14.20
N PRO A 123 -4.22 -7.89 -15.30
CA PRO A 123 -3.11 -6.94 -15.45
C PRO A 123 -3.52 -5.47 -15.32
N ALA A 124 -4.75 -5.12 -15.71
CA ALA A 124 -5.23 -3.74 -15.58
C ALA A 124 -5.50 -3.39 -14.12
N LEU A 125 -6.04 -4.32 -13.33
CA LEU A 125 -6.19 -4.16 -11.88
C LEU A 125 -4.81 -4.06 -11.21
N ALA A 126 -3.85 -4.92 -11.60
CA ALA A 126 -2.49 -4.86 -11.09
C ALA A 126 -1.83 -3.49 -11.34
N ALA A 127 -1.99 -2.92 -12.53
CA ALA A 127 -1.47 -1.61 -12.86
C ALA A 127 -2.08 -0.49 -11.98
N ILE A 128 -3.39 -0.52 -11.74
CA ILE A 128 -4.07 0.44 -10.86
C ILE A 128 -3.53 0.36 -9.42
N LEU A 129 -3.41 -0.87 -8.88
CA LEU A 129 -2.88 -1.07 -7.53
C LEU A 129 -1.41 -0.63 -7.43
N GLN A 130 -0.59 -0.93 -8.45
CA GLN A 130 0.80 -0.51 -8.49
C GLN A 130 0.92 1.01 -8.44
N GLN A 131 0.17 1.72 -9.29
CA GLN A 131 0.16 3.19 -9.31
C GLN A 131 -0.31 3.78 -7.97
N ALA A 132 -1.26 3.13 -7.29
CA ALA A 132 -1.74 3.56 -5.98
C ALA A 132 -0.64 3.50 -4.89
N THR A 133 0.36 2.64 -5.04
CA THR A 133 1.47 2.51 -4.07
C THR A 133 2.56 3.58 -4.23
N ASP A 134 2.53 4.40 -5.29
CA ASP A 134 3.55 5.42 -5.55
C ASP A 134 3.63 6.48 -4.45
N GLY A 135 2.47 6.93 -3.94
CA GLY A 135 2.40 7.92 -2.86
C GLY A 135 3.01 7.41 -1.56
N PHE A 136 2.75 6.15 -1.23
CA PHE A 136 3.32 5.48 -0.07
C PHE A 136 4.84 5.31 -0.20
N THR A 137 5.31 4.95 -1.40
CA THR A 137 6.73 4.80 -1.71
C THR A 137 7.50 6.12 -1.57
N ARG A 138 6.87 7.26 -1.87
CA ARG A 138 7.46 8.58 -1.63
C ARG A 138 7.67 8.86 -0.13
N LEU A 139 6.64 8.66 0.71
CA LEU A 139 6.78 8.80 2.16
C LEU A 139 7.85 7.84 2.73
N HIS A 140 7.94 6.65 2.17
CA HIS A 140 8.95 5.68 2.55
C HIS A 140 10.38 6.17 2.27
N ARG A 141 10.62 6.82 1.13
CA ARG A 141 11.94 7.42 0.84
C ARG A 141 12.26 8.59 1.77
N GLU A 142 11.26 9.38 2.16
CA GLU A 142 11.47 10.48 3.12
C GLU A 142 11.98 9.98 4.47
N ILE A 143 11.38 8.91 5.02
CA ILE A 143 11.87 8.35 6.29
C ILE A 143 13.25 7.75 6.12
N LEU A 144 13.55 7.07 5.00
CA LEU A 144 14.88 6.52 4.76
C LEU A 144 15.94 7.61 4.88
N VAL A 145 15.74 8.78 4.24
CA VAL A 145 16.66 9.92 4.34
C VAL A 145 16.84 10.40 5.78
N GLN A 146 15.77 10.42 6.59
CA GLN A 146 15.85 10.81 8.00
C GLN A 146 16.58 9.79 8.88
N LEU A 147 16.51 8.51 8.51
CA LEU A 147 17.21 7.42 9.20
C LEU A 147 18.70 7.36 8.85
N LEU A 148 19.13 8.02 7.76
CA LEU A 148 20.54 8.08 7.39
C LEU A 148 21.32 9.04 8.31
N PRO A 149 22.60 8.74 8.62
CA PRO A 149 23.46 9.70 9.29
C PRO A 149 23.53 11.00 8.47
N HIS A 150 23.37 12.15 9.14
CA HIS A 150 23.39 13.44 8.46
C HIS A 150 24.73 13.63 7.73
N GLY A 151 24.68 13.87 6.42
CA GLY A 151 25.86 14.05 5.58
C GLY A 151 26.54 12.77 5.08
N ALA A 152 25.95 11.59 5.29
CA ALA A 152 26.47 10.36 4.70
C ALA A 152 26.13 10.28 3.20
N GLU A 153 27.15 10.30 2.33
CA GLU A 153 27.01 9.81 0.96
C GLU A 153 27.05 8.28 0.99
N LEU A 154 25.92 7.65 0.71
CA LEU A 154 25.82 6.19 0.58
C LEU A 154 25.82 5.78 -0.89
N GLU A 155 26.47 4.65 -1.17
CA GLU A 155 26.37 3.99 -2.46
C GLU A 155 24.92 3.63 -2.78
N SER A 156 24.52 3.73 -4.06
CA SER A 156 23.14 3.44 -4.51
C SER A 156 22.67 2.06 -4.06
N ALA A 157 23.55 1.06 -4.11
CA ALA A 157 23.23 -0.31 -3.71
C ALA A 157 22.85 -0.40 -2.22
N VAL A 158 23.47 0.39 -1.33
CA VAL A 158 23.13 0.42 0.09
C VAL A 158 21.76 1.08 0.31
N VAL A 159 21.44 2.12 -0.47
CA VAL A 159 20.12 2.76 -0.44
C VAL A 159 19.04 1.79 -0.93
N GLU A 160 19.35 0.99 -1.94
CA GLU A 160 18.46 -0.08 -2.44
C GLU A 160 18.20 -1.15 -1.37
N ASP A 161 19.25 -1.63 -0.69
CA ASP A 161 19.11 -2.57 0.43
C ASP A 161 18.20 -2.01 1.53
N LEU A 162 18.46 -0.77 1.96
CA LEU A 162 17.63 -0.10 2.95
C LEU A 162 16.17 -0.06 2.48
N ASN A 163 15.93 0.44 1.27
CA ASN A 163 14.59 0.57 0.72
C ASN A 163 13.87 -0.78 0.62
N ASN A 164 14.54 -1.80 0.10
CA ASN A 164 13.93 -3.11 -0.12
C ASN A 164 13.61 -3.80 1.21
N VAL A 165 14.51 -3.75 2.19
CA VAL A 165 14.29 -4.40 3.48
C VAL A 165 13.20 -3.68 4.29
N THR A 166 13.25 -2.35 4.40
CA THR A 166 12.25 -1.60 5.18
C THR A 166 10.87 -1.66 4.52
N LEU A 167 10.79 -1.59 3.19
CA LEU A 167 9.51 -1.74 2.48
C LEU A 167 8.94 -3.14 2.64
N THR A 168 9.79 -4.18 2.59
CA THR A 168 9.37 -5.57 2.84
C THR A 168 8.84 -5.75 4.25
N PHE A 169 9.53 -5.18 5.25
CA PHE A 169 9.06 -5.20 6.64
C PHE A 169 7.69 -4.54 6.78
N ILE A 170 7.52 -3.34 6.20
CA ILE A 170 6.27 -2.59 6.25
C ILE A 170 5.14 -3.33 5.53
N ASN A 171 5.39 -3.91 4.35
CA ASN A 171 4.40 -4.71 3.62
C ASN A 171 3.96 -5.93 4.45
N GLY A 172 4.90 -6.58 5.14
CA GLY A 172 4.61 -7.66 6.08
C GLY A 172 3.76 -7.17 7.26
N LEU A 173 4.12 -6.03 7.85
CA LEU A 173 3.36 -5.42 8.94
C LEU A 173 1.94 -5.04 8.51
N MET A 174 1.77 -4.44 7.34
CA MET A 174 0.47 -4.10 6.76
C MET A 174 -0.40 -5.35 6.52
N ALA A 175 0.20 -6.45 6.08
CA ALA A 175 -0.51 -7.71 5.89
C ALA A 175 -0.99 -8.29 7.22
N ARG A 176 -0.19 -8.15 8.27
CA ARG A 176 -0.55 -8.53 9.65
C ARG A 176 -1.71 -7.72 10.21
N ILE A 177 -1.62 -6.41 10.04
CA ILE A 177 -2.68 -5.47 10.41
C ILE A 177 -4.01 -5.85 9.73
N ALA A 178 -3.99 -6.20 8.44
CA ALA A 178 -5.19 -6.54 7.68
C ALA A 178 -6.00 -7.69 8.32
N HIS A 179 -5.33 -8.71 8.84
CA HIS A 179 -5.98 -9.86 9.50
C HIS A 179 -6.08 -9.71 11.02
N GLY A 180 -5.79 -8.53 11.57
CA GLY A 180 -5.99 -8.19 12.98
C GLY A 180 -4.81 -8.48 13.90
N ASP A 181 -3.67 -8.90 13.37
CA ASP A 181 -2.44 -9.12 14.14
C ASP A 181 -1.66 -7.80 14.28
N ARG A 182 -1.68 -7.22 15.48
CA ARG A 182 -1.04 -5.93 15.79
C ARG A 182 0.18 -6.12 16.68
N VAL A 183 1.34 -6.31 16.05
CA VAL A 183 2.63 -6.46 16.76
C VAL A 183 3.30 -5.12 17.07
N VAL A 184 3.00 -4.08 16.30
CA VAL A 184 3.50 -2.72 16.53
C VAL A 184 2.32 -1.85 16.96
N GLY A 185 2.42 -1.26 18.14
CA GLY A 185 1.32 -0.56 18.81
C GLY A 185 1.34 0.96 18.64
N SER A 186 2.46 1.56 18.23
CA SER A 186 2.59 3.01 18.06
C SER A 186 3.55 3.40 16.94
N ALA A 187 3.47 4.66 16.49
CA ALA A 187 4.31 5.18 15.42
C ALA A 187 5.77 5.35 15.90
N GLU A 188 5.98 5.73 17.16
CA GLU A 188 7.29 5.81 17.81
C GLU A 188 7.96 4.43 17.84
N GLN A 189 7.20 3.39 18.18
CA GLN A 189 7.72 2.02 18.19
C GLN A 189 8.14 1.59 16.77
N LEU A 190 7.33 1.93 15.76
CA LEU A 190 7.66 1.63 14.37
C LEU A 190 8.93 2.36 13.90
N ASP A 191 9.08 3.64 14.23
CA ASP A 191 10.29 4.40 13.93
C ASP A 191 11.54 3.79 14.58
N GLY A 192 11.42 3.34 15.83
CA GLY A 192 12.49 2.64 16.54
C GLY A 192 12.90 1.34 15.83
N ILE A 193 11.92 0.56 15.35
CA ILE A 193 12.19 -0.67 14.59
C ILE A 193 12.85 -0.35 13.24
N LEU A 194 12.34 0.62 12.49
CA LEU A 194 12.92 1.01 11.20
C LEU A 194 14.34 1.56 11.37
N SER A 195 14.60 2.34 12.42
CA SER A 195 15.93 2.81 12.79
C SER A 195 16.89 1.67 13.11
N ALA A 196 16.42 0.66 13.86
CA ALA A 196 17.22 -0.51 14.19
C ALA A 196 17.56 -1.36 12.95
N ILE A 197 16.59 -1.54 12.03
CA ILE A 197 16.80 -2.20 10.73
C ILE A 197 17.85 -1.44 9.91
N ALA A 198 17.70 -0.13 9.77
CA ALA A 198 18.63 0.70 9.01
C ALA A 198 20.05 0.66 9.59
N ALA A 199 20.18 0.81 10.91
CA ALA A 199 21.47 0.71 11.59
C ALA A 199 22.11 -0.68 11.43
N GLY A 200 21.32 -1.75 11.43
CA GLY A 200 21.79 -3.12 11.18
C GLY A 200 22.35 -3.29 9.77
N ILE A 201 21.64 -2.79 8.77
CA ILE A 201 22.07 -2.82 7.36
C ILE A 201 23.36 -2.02 7.17
N LEU A 202 23.43 -0.79 7.70
CA LEU A 202 24.60 0.08 7.55
C LEU A 202 25.88 -0.49 8.18
N LYS A 203 25.74 -1.30 9.24
CA LYS A 203 26.83 -2.00 9.93
C LYS A 203 27.19 -3.35 9.29
N SER A 204 26.35 -3.87 8.38
CA SER A 204 26.58 -5.16 7.74
C SER A 204 27.82 -5.11 6.84
N PRO A 205 28.70 -6.14 6.87
CA PRO A 205 29.79 -6.27 5.90
C PRO A 205 29.28 -6.52 4.48
N ASP A 206 28.04 -7.00 4.33
CA ASP A 206 27.39 -7.29 3.05
C ASP A 206 26.44 -6.20 2.56
N ARG A 207 26.49 -5.01 3.17
CA ARG A 207 25.67 -3.86 2.74
C ARG A 207 25.89 -3.56 1.24
N GLY A 208 24.81 -3.26 0.53
CA GLY A 208 24.80 -3.11 -0.91
C GLY A 208 24.61 -4.41 -1.69
N ARG A 209 24.55 -5.57 -1.01
CA ARG A 209 24.34 -6.88 -1.65
C ARG A 209 23.26 -7.72 -0.97
N LEU A 210 22.59 -7.19 0.05
CA LEU A 210 21.61 -7.96 0.84
C LEU A 210 20.36 -8.28 0.04
N THR A 211 20.03 -7.42 -0.92
CA THR A 211 18.81 -7.53 -1.74
C THR A 211 19.11 -7.64 -3.23
N GLU A 212 20.39 -7.81 -3.61
CA GLU A 212 20.74 -8.16 -4.98
C GLU A 212 19.99 -9.43 -5.40
N SER A 213 19.14 -9.30 -6.42
CA SER A 213 18.61 -10.45 -7.14
C SER A 213 19.82 -11.18 -7.71
N GLY A 214 20.20 -12.31 -7.11
CA GLY A 214 21.32 -13.13 -7.56
C GLY A 214 21.18 -13.54 -9.02
N ALA A 215 21.66 -12.71 -9.93
CA ALA A 215 22.07 -13.16 -11.24
C ALA A 215 23.24 -14.11 -10.98
N ALA A 216 23.01 -15.40 -11.22
CA ALA A 216 24.03 -16.44 -11.07
C ALA A 216 25.36 -15.98 -11.71
N PRO A 217 26.51 -16.28 -11.08
CA PRO A 217 27.80 -15.94 -11.70
C PRO A 217 27.88 -16.59 -13.09
N PRO A 218 28.48 -15.93 -14.10
CA PRO A 218 28.63 -16.53 -15.42
C PRO A 218 29.32 -17.88 -15.27
N ALA A 219 28.66 -18.94 -15.74
CA ALA A 219 29.18 -20.29 -15.68
C ALA A 219 30.61 -20.28 -16.22
N ARG A 220 31.59 -20.61 -15.37
CA ARG A 220 32.98 -20.81 -15.80
C ARG A 220 32.96 -21.79 -16.96
N GLY A 221 33.38 -21.31 -18.13
CA GLY A 221 33.46 -22.11 -19.35
C GLY A 221 34.16 -23.43 -19.05
N ARG A 222 33.45 -24.53 -19.27
CA ARG A 222 34.06 -25.86 -19.33
C ARG A 222 35.17 -25.79 -20.38
N ALA A 223 36.38 -26.10 -19.95
CA ALA A 223 37.49 -26.44 -20.82
C ALA A 223 36.99 -27.46 -21.86
N THR A 224 37.03 -27.08 -23.14
CA THR A 224 36.99 -28.04 -24.24
C THR A 224 38.32 -28.77 -24.25
N ALA A 225 38.40 -29.87 -23.50
CA ALA A 225 39.21 -30.99 -23.88
C ALA A 225 38.49 -31.70 -25.03
N ALA A 226 39.02 -31.56 -26.24
CA ALA A 226 38.72 -32.44 -27.36
C ALA A 226 40.03 -32.69 -28.09
N SER A 227 40.50 -33.92 -27.94
CA SER A 227 41.55 -34.60 -28.67
C SER A 227 41.36 -34.51 -30.19
N GLY A 228 42.45 -34.20 -30.88
CA GLY A 228 42.70 -34.37 -32.30
C GLY A 228 44.18 -34.27 -32.55
#